data_AF-J2L6Q2-F1
#
_entry.id   AF-J2L6Q2-F1
#
_cell.length_a   1.000
_cell.length_b   1.000
_cell.length_c   1.000
_cell.angle_alpha   90.00
_cell.angle_beta   90.00
_cell.angle_gamma   90.00
#
_symmetry.space_group_name_H-M   'P 1'
#
loop_
_entity.id
_entity.type
_entity.pdbx_description
1 polymer ?
#
loop_
_entity_poly.entity_id
_entity_poly.type
_entity_poly.pdbx_seq_one_letter_code
_entity_poly.pdbx_strand_id
1 'polypeptide(L)' 'MLKWALIFLVISIVAGFFGFSGISAATATIARVLFGIFLVVFLIFLILALMAGQAIF' A
#
# COMPACT_ATOMS: atom_id res chain seq x y z
N MET A 1 -6.42 17.65 12.64
CA MET A 1 -6.17 16.70 11.53
C MET A 1 -4.98 17.14 10.67
N LEU A 2 -5.01 18.33 10.04
CA LEU A 2 -3.94 18.82 9.14
C LEU A 2 -2.52 18.84 9.75
N LYS A 3 -2.39 19.21 11.03
CA LYS A 3 -1.09 19.28 11.73
C LYS A 3 -0.38 17.93 11.75
N TRP A 4 -1.12 16.85 12.00
CA TRP A 4 -0.58 15.50 12.03
C TRP A 4 -0.18 15.02 10.62
N ALA A 5 -0.98 15.33 9.59
CA ALA A 5 -0.64 15.00 8.20
C ALA A 5 0.67 15.66 7.73
N LEU A 6 0.89 16.93 8.07
CA LEU A 6 2.14 17.65 7.78
C LEU A 6 3.35 17.05 8.51
N ILE A 7 3.19 16.64 9.77
CA ILE A 7 4.27 15.99 10.53
C ILE A 7 4.64 14.65 9.88
N PHE A 8 3.67 13.84 9.48
CA PHE A 8 3.92 12.56 8.79
C PHE A 8 4.56 12.75 7.40
N LEU A 9 4.18 13.80 6.67
CA LEU A 9 4.81 14.15 5.39
C LEU A 9 6.31 14.43 5.57
N VAL A 10 6.67 15.23 6.58
CA VAL A 10 8.07 15.55 6.87
C VAL A 10 8.84 14.30 7.29
N ILE A 11 8.26 13.44 8.13
CA ILE A 11 8.89 12.18 8.55
C ILE A 11 9.14 11.25 7.35
N SER A 12 8.18 11.13 6.42
CA SER A 12 8.32 10.29 5.22
C SER A 12 9.43 10.79 4.30
N ILE A 13 9.53 12.11 4.11
CA ILE A 13 10.60 12.72 3.30
C ILE A 13 11.96 12.48 3.95
N VAL A 14 12.07 12.72 5.26
CA VAL A 14 13.32 12.51 6.01
C VAL A 14 13.73 11.03 5.98
N ALA A 15 12.79 10.10 6.17
CA ALA A 15 13.06 8.67 6.06
C ALA A 15 13.51 8.27 4.64
N GLY A 16 12.88 8.80 3.59
CA GLY A 16 13.33 8.58 2.22
C GLY A 16 14.73 9.15 1.96
N PHE A 17 15.05 10.30 2.55
CA PHE A 17 16.31 11.01 2.36
C PHE A 17 17.50 10.39 3.11
N PHE A 18 17.28 9.87 4.33
CA PHE A 18 18.30 9.19 5.13
C PHE A 18 18.77 7.86 4.54
N GLY A 19 18.27 7.48 3.36
CA GLY A 19 18.81 6.36 2.65
C GLY A 19 18.69 5.07 3.47
N PHE A 20 17.54 4.88 4.13
CA PHE A 20 17.13 3.55 4.58
C PHE A 20 17.14 2.52 3.42
N SER A 21 17.45 2.93 2.18
CA SER A 21 18.09 2.20 1.07
C SER A 21 18.61 0.80 1.37
N GLY A 22 19.51 0.64 2.36
CA GLY A 22 20.14 -0.66 2.69
C GLY A 22 19.17 -1.69 3.29
N ILE A 23 18.25 -1.25 4.14
CA ILE A 23 17.15 -2.07 4.67
C ILE A 23 16.01 -2.09 3.64
N SER A 24 15.81 -1.00 2.91
CA SER A 24 14.80 -0.86 1.86
C SER A 24 15.00 -1.87 0.74
N ALA A 25 16.21 -2.35 0.45
CA ALA A 25 16.42 -3.37 -0.57
C ALA A 25 15.81 -4.72 -0.14
N ALA A 26 16.03 -5.12 1.12
CA ALA A 26 15.42 -6.31 1.70
C ALA A 26 13.90 -6.12 1.89
N THR A 27 13.49 -4.97 2.42
CA THR A 27 12.07 -4.65 2.65
C THR A 27 11.31 -4.42 1.34
N ALA A 28 11.93 -3.91 0.27
CA ALA A 28 11.30 -3.73 -1.04
C ALA A 28 10.97 -5.07 -1.69
N THR A 29 11.80 -6.09 -1.47
CA THR A 29 11.49 -7.45 -1.92
C THR A 29 10.26 -7.99 -1.21
N ILE A 30 10.21 -7.86 0.12
CA ILE A 30 9.06 -8.27 0.94
C ILE A 30 7.80 -7.46 0.57
N ALA A 31 7.94 -6.15 0.37
CA ALA A 31 6.84 -5.26 -0.01
C ALA A 31 6.26 -5.61 -1.39
N ARG A 32 7.10 -5.97 -2.37
CA ARG A 32 6.63 -6.42 -3.69
C ARG A 32 5.81 -7.71 -3.60
N VAL A 33 6.23 -8.66 -2.77
CA VAL A 33 5.50 -9.91 -2.53
C VAL A 33 4.15 -9.62 -1.85
N LEU A 34 4.15 -8.80 -0.80
CA LEU A 34 2.93 -8.43 -0.08
C LEU A 34 1.95 -7.65 -0.97
N PHE A 35 2.46 -6.73 -1.80
CA PHE A 35 1.68 -5.96 -2.77
C PHE A 35 1.08 -6.85 -3.85
N GLY A 36 1.83 -7.86 -4.31
CA GLY A 36 1.31 -8.87 -5.23
C GLY A 36 0.16 -9.68 -4.63
N ILE A 37 0.31 -10.16 -3.40
CA ILE A 37 -0.74 -10.88 -2.68
C ILE A 37 -1.98 -9.98 -2.48
N PHE A 38 -1.77 -8.75 -2.06
CA PHE A 38 -2.85 -7.77 -1.91
C PHE A 38 -3.60 -7.55 -3.23
N LEU A 39 -2.89 -7.39 -4.35
CA LEU A 39 -3.50 -7.22 -5.67
C LEU A 39 -4.36 -8.42 -6.08
N VAL A 40 -3.89 -9.64 -5.84
CA VAL A 40 -4.66 -10.86 -6.15
C VAL A 40 -5.93 -10.92 -5.31
N VAL A 41 -5.83 -10.69 -4.00
CA VAL A 41 -6.99 -10.68 -3.11
C VAL A 41 -7.95 -9.55 -3.50
N PHE A 42 -7.44 -8.34 -3.77
CA PHE A 42 -8.23 -7.20 -4.21
C PHE A 42 -8.99 -7.49 -5.51
N LEU A 43 -8.34 -8.12 -6.50
CA LEU A 43 -9.00 -8.51 -7.75
C LEU A 43 -10.11 -9.54 -7.53
N ILE A 44 -9.88 -10.54 -6.67
CA ILE A 44 -10.91 -11.51 -6.30
C ILE A 44 -12.11 -10.80 -5.66
N PHE A 45 -11.86 -9.94 -4.67
CA PHE A 45 -12.90 -9.17 -4.02
C PHE A 45 -13.60 -8.19 -4.97
N LEU A 46 -12.88 -7.59 -5.91
CA LEU A 46 -13.44 -6.69 -6.91
C LEU A 46 -14.40 -7.43 -7.86
N ILE A 47 -14.01 -8.61 -8.34
CA ILE A 47 -14.86 -9.45 -9.18
C ILE A 47 -16.09 -9.90 -8.38
N LEU A 48 -15.91 -10.36 -7.15
CA LEU A 48 -17.01 -10.75 -6.26
C LEU A 48 -17.95 -9.57 -5.98
N ALA A 49 -17.41 -8.37 -5.71
CA ALA A 49 -18.20 -7.18 -5.45
C ALA A 49 -18.94 -6.70 -6.72
N LEU A 50 -18.32 -6.80 -7.90
CA LEU A 50 -18.97 -6.47 -9.17
C LEU A 50 -20.09 -7.46 -9.48
N MET A 51 -19.86 -8.76 -9.31
CA MET A 51 -20.88 -9.80 -9.46
C MET A 51 -22.01 -9.66 -8.44
N ALA A 52 -21.69 -9.38 -7.18
CA ALA A 52 -22.67 -9.13 -6.13
C ALA A 52 -23.47 -7.86 -6.42
N GLY A 53 -22.84 -6.78 -6.86
CA GLY A 53 -23.52 -5.57 -7.27
C GLY A 53 -24.52 -5.82 -8.40
N GLN A 54 -24.14 -6.58 -9.43
CA GLN A 54 -25.03 -6.97 -10.52
C GLN A 54 -26.17 -7.92 -10.10
N ALA A 55 -26.04 -8.63 -8.97
CA ALA A 55 -27.11 -9.48 -8.45
C ALA A 55 -28.11 -8.72 -7.55
N ILE A 56 -27.76 -7.51 -7.10
CA ILE A 56 -28.57 -6.70 -6.17
C ILE A 56 -29.34 -5.58 -6.92
N PHE A 57 -28.93 -5.21 -8.13
CA PHE A 57 -29.63 -4.25 -9.02
C PHE A 57 -30.35 -4.98 -10.16
#